data_AF-A0A965XU42-F1
#
_entry.id   AF-A0A965XU42-F1
#
_cell.length_a   1.000
_cell.length_b   1.000
_cell.length_c   1.000
_cell.angle_alpha   90.00
_cell.angle_beta   90.00
_cell.angle_gamma   90.00
#
_symmetry.space_group_name_H-M   'P 1'
#
loop_
_entity.id
_entity.type
_entity.pdbx_description
1 polymer ?
#
loop_
_entity_poly.entity_id
_entity_poly.type
_entity_poly.pdbx_seq_one_letter_code
_entity_poly.pdbx_strand_id
1 'polypeptide(L)'
;MSSKISRREFIKSSAIAGAAFGLGFAGPGLLKANNRFDTIIKGGVIYNGEGGTPFMGEIGIKDGKISAVASSLGDSADKIIEAYGKAVSPGFIDIHTHTDGNLIQAPLGDSRIMQGITTDIGGNCGDSPFPGKKYGNLEEFQAALPNGIGVNYATFTGQGTLR
;
A
#
# COMPACT_ATOMS: atom_id res chain seq x y z
N MET A 1 34.38 53.69 -8.63
CA MET A 1 33.81 53.68 -7.26
C MET A 1 32.99 52.41 -7.11
N SER A 2 33.46 51.43 -6.33
CA SER A 2 32.78 50.14 -6.15
C SER A 2 31.66 50.31 -5.12
N SER A 3 30.40 50.30 -5.54
CA SER A 3 29.26 50.26 -4.62
C SER A 3 29.24 48.90 -3.91
N LYS A 4 29.61 48.85 -2.63
CA LYS A 4 29.49 47.64 -1.81
C LYS A 4 28.01 47.39 -1.55
N ILE A 5 27.46 46.35 -2.16
CA ILE A 5 26.10 45.88 -1.88
C ILE A 5 26.00 45.55 -0.39
N SER A 6 25.01 46.09 0.29
CA SER A 6 24.76 45.77 1.70
C SER A 6 24.16 44.36 1.84
N ARG A 7 24.37 43.69 2.98
CA ARG A 7 23.78 42.36 3.25
C ARG A 7 22.25 42.35 3.08
N ARG A 8 21.59 43.46 3.43
CA ARG A 8 20.14 43.61 3.31
C ARG A 8 19.68 43.72 1.86
N GLU A 9 20.45 44.40 1.01
CA GLU A 9 20.20 44.47 -0.42
C GLU A 9 20.44 43.11 -1.09
N PHE A 10 21.50 42.41 -0.69
CA PHE A 10 21.76 41.06 -1.17
C PHE A 10 20.59 40.10 -0.87
N ILE A 11 20.06 40.11 0.37
CA ILE A 11 18.92 39.26 0.77
C ILE A 11 17.64 39.63 0.01
N LYS A 12 17.36 40.92 -0.20
CA LYS A 12 16.18 41.36 -0.96
C LYS A 12 16.30 40.97 -2.43
N SER A 13 17.48 41.14 -3.03
CA SER A 13 17.73 40.77 -4.42
C SER A 13 17.71 39.25 -4.62
N SER A 14 18.20 38.45 -3.67
CA SER A 14 18.18 36.99 -3.78
C SER A 14 16.78 36.39 -3.57
N ALA A 15 15.94 36.98 -2.71
CA ALA A 15 14.55 36.56 -2.56
C ALA A 15 13.70 36.83 -3.83
N ILE A 16 13.90 37.99 -4.48
CA ILE A 16 13.21 38.35 -5.72
C ILE A 16 13.75 37.54 -6.90
N ALA A 17 15.06 37.34 -6.98
CA ALA A 17 15.67 36.49 -8.01
C ALA A 17 15.21 35.02 -7.84
N GLY A 18 15.14 34.50 -6.62
CA GLY A 18 14.61 33.16 -6.35
C GLY A 18 13.15 33.00 -6.77
N ALA A 19 12.30 34.01 -6.53
CA ALA A 19 10.91 34.01 -6.97
C ALA A 19 10.76 34.15 -8.50
N ALA A 20 11.63 34.91 -9.16
CA ALA A 20 11.62 35.12 -10.61
C ALA A 20 12.20 33.92 -11.39
N PHE A 21 13.20 33.22 -10.85
CA PHE A 21 13.74 31.99 -11.43
C PHE A 21 12.88 30.75 -11.15
N GLY A 22 12.06 30.77 -10.09
CA GLY A 22 11.14 29.67 -9.74
C GLY A 22 9.91 29.53 -10.66
N LEU A 23 9.66 30.49 -11.55
CA LEU A 23 8.50 30.48 -12.45
C LEU A 23 8.80 29.93 -13.87
N GLY A 24 10.06 29.59 -14.17
CA GLY A 24 10.52 29.36 -15.55
C GLY A 24 11.10 27.98 -15.89
N PHE A 25 11.30 27.08 -14.92
CA PHE A 25 11.87 25.75 -15.19
C PHE A 25 11.02 24.64 -14.57
N ALA A 26 10.37 23.89 -15.46
CA ALA A 26 10.12 22.44 -15.37
C ALA A 26 9.60 21.87 -14.03
N GLY A 27 8.28 21.78 -13.96
CA GLY A 27 7.55 20.69 -13.33
C GLY A 27 7.30 20.83 -11.82
N PRO A 28 6.09 20.51 -11.34
CA PRO A 28 5.87 20.30 -9.91
C PRO A 28 6.56 18.98 -9.53
N GLY A 29 7.89 19.01 -9.43
CA GLY A 29 8.57 18.17 -8.45
C GLY A 29 8.12 18.68 -7.10
N LEU A 30 6.92 18.26 -6.68
CA LEU A 30 6.36 18.50 -5.36
C LEU A 30 7.52 18.29 -4.39
N LEU A 31 7.88 19.33 -3.62
CA LEU A 31 8.74 19.15 -2.46
C LEU A 31 8.11 18.01 -1.66
N LYS A 32 8.65 16.80 -1.77
CA LYS A 32 8.18 15.67 -0.97
C LYS A 32 8.66 16.03 0.42
N ALA A 33 7.77 16.60 1.23
CA ALA A 33 8.00 16.72 2.64
C ALA A 33 8.46 15.32 3.08
N ASN A 34 9.67 15.21 3.63
CA ASN A 34 10.20 13.93 4.11
C ASN A 34 9.42 13.56 5.37
N ASN A 35 8.15 13.19 5.16
CA ASN A 35 7.28 12.73 6.21
C ASN A 35 7.83 11.41 6.71
N ARG A 36 7.81 11.27 8.04
CA ARG A 36 8.31 10.10 8.74
C ARG A 36 7.59 8.83 8.27
N PHE A 37 6.31 8.94 7.91
CA PHE A 37 5.48 7.86 7.40
C PHE A 37 4.77 8.27 6.11
N ASP A 38 4.41 7.29 5.28
CA ASP A 38 3.51 7.53 4.14
C ASP A 38 2.05 7.50 4.62
N THR A 39 1.74 6.68 5.62
CA THR A 39 0.41 6.64 6.24
C THR A 39 0.51 6.40 7.73
N ILE A 40 -0.32 7.08 8.53
CA ILE A 40 -0.58 6.71 9.92
C ILE A 40 -2.05 6.30 10.05
N ILE A 41 -2.32 5.16 10.67
CA ILE A 41 -3.66 4.78 11.17
C ILE A 41 -3.70 5.14 12.65
N LYS A 42 -4.60 6.03 13.04
CA LYS A 42 -4.62 6.65 14.37
C LYS A 42 -5.71 6.16 15.29
N GLY A 43 -5.35 6.00 16.57
CA GLY A 43 -6.28 5.86 17.67
C GLY A 43 -7.17 4.61 17.62
N GLY A 44 -6.77 3.60 16.87
CA GLY A 44 -7.52 2.35 16.73
C GLY A 44 -7.28 1.39 17.88
N VAL A 45 -8.21 0.45 18.06
CA VAL A 45 -8.00 -0.74 18.90
C VAL A 45 -7.26 -1.78 18.06
N ILE A 46 -5.98 -1.99 18.33
CA ILE A 46 -5.10 -2.87 17.56
C ILE A 46 -5.25 -4.31 18.04
N TYR A 47 -5.62 -5.19 17.09
CA TYR A 47 -5.59 -6.64 17.21
C TYR A 47 -4.42 -7.15 16.37
N ASN A 48 -3.33 -7.61 16.99
CA ASN A 48 -2.10 -7.98 16.25
C ASN A 48 -2.14 -9.37 15.61
N GLY A 49 -3.20 -10.15 15.83
CA GLY A 49 -3.36 -11.51 15.29
C GLY A 49 -2.79 -12.63 16.15
N GLU A 50 -2.12 -12.33 17.27
CA GLU A 50 -1.53 -13.34 18.17
C GLU A 50 -2.55 -13.91 19.18
N GLY A 51 -3.80 -13.45 19.16
CA GLY A 51 -4.87 -13.90 20.07
C GLY A 51 -4.80 -13.30 21.48
N GLY A 52 -3.87 -12.39 21.75
CA GLY A 52 -3.77 -11.67 23.02
C GLY A 52 -4.79 -10.54 23.20
N THR A 53 -4.72 -9.85 24.34
CA THR A 53 -5.56 -8.68 24.63
C THR A 53 -5.24 -7.54 23.65
N PRO A 54 -6.25 -6.95 22.98
CA PRO A 54 -6.03 -5.82 22.09
C PRO A 54 -5.64 -4.56 22.87
N PHE A 55 -4.97 -3.62 22.20
CA PHE A 55 -4.51 -2.38 22.82
C PHE A 55 -4.77 -1.16 21.95
N MET A 56 -4.96 0.00 22.56
CA MET A 56 -5.10 1.26 21.84
C MET A 56 -3.75 1.70 21.28
N GLY A 57 -3.71 2.14 20.03
CA GLY A 57 -2.48 2.69 19.45
C GLY A 57 -2.62 3.19 18.03
N GLU A 58 -1.47 3.46 17.44
CA GLU A 58 -1.31 3.96 16.08
C GLU A 58 -0.31 3.08 15.30
N ILE A 59 -0.54 2.96 14.00
CA ILE A 59 0.33 2.20 13.09
C ILE A 59 0.89 3.16 12.04
N GLY A 60 2.22 3.26 11.98
CA GLY A 60 2.95 4.02 10.98
C GLY A 60 3.42 3.11 9.86
N ILE A 61 3.09 3.47 8.62
CA ILE A 61 3.43 2.72 7.40
C ILE A 61 4.43 3.54 6.58
N LYS A 62 5.51 2.92 6.13
CA LYS A 62 6.52 3.52 5.24
C LYS A 62 6.96 2.49 4.20
N ASP A 63 7.01 2.91 2.93
CA ASP A 63 7.43 2.10 1.79
C ASP A 63 6.70 0.74 1.74
N GLY A 64 5.38 0.77 1.97
CA GLY A 64 4.50 -0.41 1.95
C GLY A 64 4.64 -1.35 3.14
N LYS A 65 5.40 -0.99 4.19
CA LYS A 65 5.63 -1.82 5.37
C LYS A 65 5.17 -1.11 6.65
N ILE A 66 4.77 -1.90 7.65
CA ILE A 66 4.58 -1.39 9.01
C ILE A 66 5.96 -1.02 9.55
N SER A 67 6.19 0.28 9.74
CA SER A 67 7.46 0.83 10.21
C SER A 67 7.45 1.14 11.71
N ALA A 68 6.27 1.33 12.31
CA ALA A 68 6.14 1.58 13.74
C ALA A 68 4.74 1.21 14.25
N VAL A 69 4.67 0.76 15.50
CA VAL A 69 3.44 0.61 16.28
C VAL A 69 3.71 1.24 17.65
N ALA A 70 2.90 2.19 18.07
CA ALA A 70 3.07 2.90 19.33
C ALA A 70 1.74 3.45 19.86
N SER A 71 1.71 3.95 21.10
CA SER A 71 0.53 4.63 21.64
C SER A 71 0.24 5.97 20.94
N SER A 72 1.28 6.64 20.41
CA SER A 72 1.16 7.84 19.58
C SER A 72 2.41 8.02 18.70
N LEU A 73 2.22 8.39 17.44
CA LEU A 73 3.25 8.61 16.43
C LEU A 73 3.33 10.07 15.95
N GLY A 74 2.41 10.94 16.42
CA GLY A 74 2.28 12.33 15.97
C GLY A 74 1.62 12.43 14.59
N ASP A 75 1.93 13.52 13.86
CA ASP A 75 1.17 13.91 12.65
C ASP A 75 2.02 13.94 11.38
N SER A 76 3.27 13.47 11.42
CA SER A 76 4.17 13.51 10.25
C SER A 76 3.93 12.33 9.31
N ALA A 77 2.90 12.44 8.47
CA ALA A 77 2.59 11.49 7.42
C ALA A 77 1.98 12.14 6.17
N ASP A 78 2.14 11.51 5.00
CA ASP A 78 1.45 11.95 3.77
C ASP A 78 -0.07 11.74 3.87
N LYS A 79 -0.50 10.71 4.63
CA LYS A 79 -1.91 10.39 4.88
C LYS A 79 -2.14 10.02 6.34
N ILE A 80 -3.21 10.52 6.93
CA ILE A 80 -3.68 10.13 8.27
C ILE A 80 -5.07 9.52 8.13
N ILE A 81 -5.28 8.36 8.76
CA ILE A 81 -6.55 7.65 8.80
C ILE A 81 -7.00 7.59 10.26
N GLU A 82 -8.10 8.26 10.58
CA GLU A 82 -8.67 8.26 11.93
C GLU A 82 -9.49 6.97 12.16
N ALA A 83 -9.05 6.14 13.11
CA ALA A 83 -9.63 4.84 13.43
C ALA A 83 -10.18 4.75 14.87
N TYR A 84 -10.46 5.89 15.51
CA TYR A 84 -11.06 5.92 16.85
C TYR A 84 -12.37 5.13 16.92
N GLY A 85 -12.47 4.26 17.92
CA GLY A 85 -13.64 3.37 18.10
C GLY A 85 -13.75 2.27 17.05
N LYS A 86 -12.71 2.05 16.24
CA LYS A 86 -12.63 0.97 15.24
C LYS A 86 -11.55 -0.04 15.63
N ALA A 87 -11.73 -1.27 15.16
CA ALA A 87 -10.69 -2.27 15.19
C ALA A 87 -9.68 -2.04 14.06
N VAL A 88 -8.40 -2.21 14.36
CA VAL A 88 -7.31 -2.26 13.37
C VAL A 88 -6.67 -3.64 13.47
N SER A 89 -6.69 -4.39 12.38
CA SER A 89 -6.19 -5.76 12.32
C SER A 89 -5.25 -5.95 11.13
N PRO A 90 -4.47 -7.05 11.10
CA PRO A 90 -3.97 -7.58 9.85
C PRO A 90 -5.10 -7.75 8.83
N GLY A 91 -4.77 -7.58 7.55
CA GLY A 91 -5.66 -7.96 6.47
C GLY A 91 -5.96 -9.46 6.53
N PHE A 92 -7.20 -9.84 6.19
CA PHE A 92 -7.61 -11.23 6.27
C PHE A 92 -6.98 -12.05 5.15
N ILE A 93 -6.73 -13.33 5.46
CA ILE A 93 -6.22 -14.34 4.54
C ILE A 93 -7.33 -15.37 4.34
N ASP A 94 -7.93 -15.40 3.16
CA ASP A 94 -8.91 -16.41 2.79
C ASP A 94 -8.17 -17.62 2.20
N ILE A 95 -8.06 -18.66 3.00
CA ILE A 95 -7.32 -19.88 2.63
C ILE A 95 -8.14 -20.83 1.75
N HIS A 96 -9.43 -20.55 1.52
CA HIS A 96 -10.31 -21.47 0.82
C HIS A 96 -11.23 -20.74 -0.14
N THR A 97 -10.69 -20.51 -1.34
CA THR A 97 -11.40 -19.73 -2.35
C THR A 97 -11.30 -20.31 -3.75
N HIS A 98 -12.14 -19.76 -4.63
CA HIS A 98 -12.25 -20.08 -6.04
C HIS A 98 -12.10 -18.81 -6.91
N THR A 99 -11.26 -17.86 -6.47
CA THR A 99 -11.00 -16.62 -7.20
C THR A 99 -10.05 -16.79 -8.38
N ASP A 100 -9.47 -17.98 -8.55
CA ASP A 100 -8.55 -18.37 -9.62
C ASP A 100 -9.02 -17.92 -11.01
N GLY A 101 -10.31 -18.13 -11.30
CA GLY A 101 -10.92 -17.71 -12.57
C GLY A 101 -11.44 -16.26 -12.58
N ASN A 102 -11.75 -15.73 -11.40
CA ASN A 102 -12.36 -14.40 -11.26
C ASN A 102 -11.33 -13.28 -11.28
N LEU A 103 -10.10 -13.51 -10.82
CA LEU A 103 -9.04 -12.47 -10.80
C LEU A 103 -8.64 -11.99 -12.19
N ILE A 104 -8.90 -12.76 -13.24
CA ILE A 104 -8.67 -12.33 -14.62
C ILE A 104 -9.77 -11.35 -15.07
N GLN A 105 -11.02 -11.58 -14.67
CA GLN A 105 -12.18 -10.79 -15.10
C GLN A 105 -12.46 -9.60 -14.19
N ALA A 106 -12.18 -9.73 -12.90
CA ALA A 106 -12.38 -8.75 -11.86
C ALA A 106 -11.10 -8.60 -11.02
N PRO A 107 -10.01 -8.06 -11.61
CA PRO A 107 -8.68 -8.05 -10.99
C PRO A 107 -8.58 -7.22 -9.71
N LEU A 108 -9.46 -6.24 -9.51
CA LEU A 108 -9.48 -5.44 -8.29
C LEU A 108 -10.04 -6.21 -7.10
N GLY A 109 -10.75 -7.32 -7.31
CA GLY A 109 -11.22 -8.17 -6.22
C GLY A 109 -12.16 -7.45 -5.26
N ASP A 110 -13.03 -6.56 -5.73
CA ASP A 110 -13.88 -5.70 -4.88
C ASP A 110 -14.64 -6.49 -3.80
N SER A 111 -15.21 -7.63 -4.18
CA SER A 111 -15.91 -8.54 -3.26
C SER A 111 -15.03 -9.02 -2.08
N ARG A 112 -13.72 -9.07 -2.27
CA ARG A 112 -12.72 -9.50 -1.28
C ARG A 112 -12.32 -8.34 -0.39
N ILE A 113 -11.91 -7.23 -1.01
CA ILE A 113 -11.43 -6.04 -0.30
C ILE A 113 -12.53 -5.46 0.59
N MET A 114 -13.79 -5.45 0.14
CA MET A 114 -14.93 -4.98 0.94
C MET A 114 -15.18 -5.81 2.20
N GLN A 115 -14.65 -7.04 2.27
CA GLN A 115 -14.70 -7.90 3.46
C GLN A 115 -13.43 -7.81 4.31
N GLY A 116 -12.43 -7.04 3.90
CA GLY A 116 -11.12 -6.94 4.56
C GLY A 116 -10.13 -8.03 4.14
N ILE A 117 -10.42 -8.81 3.11
CA ILE A 117 -9.50 -9.82 2.58
C ILE A 117 -8.41 -9.13 1.77
N THR A 118 -7.16 -9.49 2.07
CA THR A 118 -5.97 -8.96 1.39
C THR A 118 -5.15 -10.04 0.70
N THR A 119 -5.40 -11.31 1.03
CA THR A 119 -4.71 -12.45 0.44
C THR A 119 -5.69 -13.60 0.24
N ASP A 120 -5.71 -14.15 -0.97
CA ASP A 120 -6.49 -15.32 -1.34
C ASP A 120 -5.57 -16.51 -1.63
N ILE A 121 -5.98 -17.71 -1.20
CA ILE A 121 -5.36 -18.98 -1.57
C ILE A 121 -6.37 -19.83 -2.37
N GLY A 122 -6.14 -19.92 -3.68
CA GLY A 122 -6.92 -20.71 -4.63
C GLY A 122 -6.49 -22.18 -4.72
N GLY A 123 -6.94 -22.87 -5.77
CA GLY A 123 -6.55 -24.27 -6.04
C GLY A 123 -7.29 -25.27 -5.16
N ASN A 124 -8.47 -24.88 -4.69
CA ASN A 124 -9.27 -25.65 -3.74
C ASN A 124 -10.20 -26.66 -4.41
N CYS A 125 -10.70 -27.60 -3.61
CA CYS A 125 -11.71 -28.59 -4.04
C CYS A 125 -11.28 -29.49 -5.21
N GLY A 126 -9.96 -29.66 -5.39
CA GLY A 126 -9.40 -30.50 -6.44
C GLY A 126 -9.27 -29.81 -7.80
N ASP A 127 -9.68 -28.56 -7.92
CA ASP A 127 -9.53 -27.76 -9.15
C ASP A 127 -8.51 -26.64 -8.96
N SER A 128 -7.82 -26.27 -10.03
CA SER A 128 -6.79 -25.24 -10.04
C SER A 128 -6.58 -24.72 -11.47
N PRO A 129 -6.10 -23.48 -11.63
CA PRO A 129 -5.95 -22.88 -12.96
C PRO A 129 -4.85 -23.55 -13.80
N PHE A 130 -3.93 -24.28 -13.15
CA PHE A 130 -2.85 -25.06 -13.77
C PHE A 130 -2.59 -26.32 -12.92
N PRO A 131 -1.97 -27.37 -13.49
CA PRO A 131 -1.66 -27.56 -14.90
C PRO A 131 -2.92 -27.93 -15.71
N GLY A 132 -3.12 -27.34 -16.88
CA GLY A 132 -4.28 -27.64 -17.70
C GLY A 132 -4.14 -27.17 -19.15
N LYS A 133 -5.21 -27.32 -19.93
CA LYS A 133 -5.22 -26.92 -21.35
C LYS A 133 -4.99 -25.42 -21.56
N LYS A 134 -5.40 -24.59 -20.59
CA LYS A 134 -5.31 -23.14 -20.67
C LYS A 134 -3.95 -22.62 -20.21
N TYR A 135 -3.44 -23.16 -19.10
CA TYR A 135 -2.14 -22.80 -18.51
C TYR A 135 -1.42 -24.09 -18.11
N GLY A 136 -0.26 -24.36 -18.71
CA GLY A 136 0.50 -25.58 -18.49
C GLY A 136 1.22 -25.62 -17.14
N ASN A 137 1.56 -24.46 -16.58
CA ASN A 137 2.30 -24.31 -15.33
C ASN A 137 1.88 -23.02 -14.58
N LEU A 138 2.46 -22.84 -13.39
CA LEU A 138 2.19 -21.68 -12.54
C LEU A 138 2.63 -20.38 -13.21
N GLU A 139 3.78 -20.38 -13.88
CA GLU A 139 4.36 -19.19 -14.52
C GLU A 139 3.46 -18.66 -15.63
N GLU A 140 2.91 -19.54 -16.47
CA GLU A 140 1.94 -19.20 -17.51
C GLU A 140 0.66 -18.60 -16.93
N PHE A 141 0.14 -19.19 -15.84
CA PHE A 141 -1.03 -18.65 -15.17
C PHE A 141 -0.75 -17.27 -14.55
N GLN A 142 0.38 -17.11 -13.85
CA GLN A 142 0.79 -15.83 -13.26
C GLN A 142 1.00 -14.75 -14.33
N ALA A 143 1.59 -15.11 -15.47
CA ALA A 143 1.76 -14.19 -16.60
C ALA A 143 0.43 -13.75 -17.23
N ALA A 144 -0.63 -14.53 -17.06
CA ALA A 144 -1.97 -14.20 -17.53
C ALA A 144 -2.77 -13.33 -16.55
N LEU A 145 -2.31 -13.15 -15.30
CA LEU A 145 -2.96 -12.26 -14.36
C LEU A 145 -2.74 -10.79 -14.78
N PRO A 146 -3.75 -9.92 -14.66
CA PRO A 146 -3.58 -8.50 -14.92
C PRO A 146 -2.54 -7.85 -13.99
N ASN A 147 -1.82 -6.85 -14.49
CA ASN A 147 -0.94 -6.06 -13.65
C ASN A 147 -1.77 -5.31 -12.58
N GLY A 148 -1.35 -5.40 -11.32
CA GLY A 148 -1.98 -4.66 -10.22
C GLY A 148 -3.30 -5.28 -9.74
N ILE A 149 -3.35 -6.59 -9.54
CA ILE A 149 -4.45 -7.24 -8.82
C ILE A 149 -4.61 -6.64 -7.42
N GLY A 150 -5.87 -6.51 -6.97
CA GLY A 150 -6.22 -5.83 -5.71
C GLY A 150 -5.98 -6.66 -4.46
N VAL A 151 -5.79 -7.97 -4.60
CA VAL A 151 -5.45 -8.89 -3.52
C VAL A 151 -4.18 -9.65 -3.85
N ASN A 152 -3.39 -9.97 -2.84
CA ASN A 152 -2.34 -10.96 -3.01
C ASN A 152 -2.97 -12.31 -3.32
N TYR A 153 -2.33 -13.09 -4.17
CA TYR A 153 -2.89 -14.37 -4.58
C TYR A 153 -1.80 -15.44 -4.64
N ALA A 154 -2.11 -16.58 -4.06
CA ALA A 154 -1.38 -17.83 -4.22
C ALA A 154 -2.38 -18.96 -4.48
N THR A 155 -1.91 -20.13 -4.89
CA THR A 155 -2.80 -21.23 -5.24
C THR A 155 -2.11 -22.58 -5.03
N PHE A 156 -2.89 -23.56 -4.58
CA PHE A 156 -2.48 -24.95 -4.59
C PHE A 156 -2.60 -25.53 -6.00
N THR A 157 -1.99 -26.70 -6.22
CA THR A 157 -2.32 -27.52 -7.39
C THR A 157 -3.41 -28.51 -7.00
N GLY A 158 -4.56 -28.40 -7.67
CA GLY A 158 -5.73 -29.22 -7.43
C GLY A 158 -5.47 -30.68 -7.79
N GLN A 159 -5.81 -31.60 -6.88
CA GLN A 159 -5.60 -33.04 -7.11
C GLN A 159 -6.38 -33.59 -8.31
N GLY A 160 -7.57 -33.05 -8.61
CA GLY A 160 -8.35 -33.40 -9.79
C GLY A 160 -7.72 -32.87 -11.08
N THR A 161 -7.10 -31.69 -11.03
CA THR A 161 -6.36 -31.09 -12.16
C THR A 161 -5.13 -31.91 -12.57
N LEU A 162 -4.54 -32.69 -11.64
CA LEU A 162 -3.36 -33.53 -11.91
C LEU A 162 -3.66 -34.91 -12.51
N ARG A 163 -4.94 -35.30 -12.59
CA ARG A 163 -5.37 -36.63 -13.02
C ARG A 163 -5.91 -36.60 -14.45
#